data_AF-A0A3D9SST6-F1
#
_entry.id   AF-A0A3D9SST6-F1
#
_cell.length_a   1.000
_cell.length_b   1.000
_cell.length_c   1.000
_cell.angle_alpha   90.00
_cell.angle_beta   90.00
_cell.angle_gamma   90.00
#
_symmetry.space_group_name_H-M   'P 1'
#
loop_
_entity.id
_entity.type
_entity.pdbx_description
1 polymer ?
#
loop_
_entity_poly.entity_id
_entity_poly.type
_entity_poly.pdbx_seq_one_letter_code
_entity_poly.pdbx_strand_id
1 'polypeptide(L)'
;MGALLDTNFNHLVTPKLIKLWYVIALLLISLQCLFFLFTGLWMATWDNGWAWGLMLIVATPLVWLFEALLVRIVMEAVVVRFKGVEHLRVIKDKI
;
A
#
# COMPACT_ATOMS: atom_id res chain seq x y z
N MET A 1 -20.82 -4.22 -9.41
CA MET A 1 -19.66 -4.92 -10.00
C MET A 1 -19.19 -4.32 -11.34
N GLY A 2 -20.05 -3.64 -12.12
CA GLY A 2 -19.67 -3.03 -13.42
C GLY A 2 -18.78 -1.79 -13.37
N ALA A 3 -18.67 -1.07 -12.25
CA ALA A 3 -17.84 0.15 -12.16
C ALA A 3 -16.36 -0.10 -11.78
N LEU A 4 -16.02 -1.33 -11.36
CA LEU A 4 -14.65 -1.72 -11.02
C LEU A 4 -13.89 -2.34 -12.20
N LEU A 5 -14.63 -2.81 -13.21
CA LEU A 5 -14.10 -3.42 -14.44
C LEU A 5 -14.31 -2.51 -15.67
N ASP A 6 -14.74 -1.27 -15.46
CA ASP A 6 -14.80 -0.30 -16.55
C ASP A 6 -13.39 0.22 -16.84
N THR A 7 -12.78 -0.32 -17.89
CA THR A 7 -11.48 0.10 -18.42
C THR A 7 -11.56 1.40 -19.22
N ASN A 8 -12.76 1.99 -19.36
CA ASN A 8 -12.91 3.36 -19.82
C ASN A 8 -12.52 4.32 -18.68
N PHE A 9 -11.28 4.78 -18.69
CA PHE A 9 -10.76 5.91 -17.90
C PHE A 9 -11.42 7.27 -18.27
N ASN A 10 -12.69 7.28 -18.69
CA ASN A 10 -13.39 8.47 -19.18
C ASN A 10 -14.17 9.21 -18.07
N HIS A 11 -14.34 8.63 -16.89
CA HIS A 11 -14.99 9.29 -15.75
C HIS A 11 -14.01 9.36 -14.57
N LEU A 12 -14.02 10.48 -13.83
CA LEU A 12 -13.18 10.80 -12.65
C LEU A 12 -13.39 9.86 -11.44
N VAL A 13 -13.29 8.54 -11.63
CA VAL A 13 -13.37 7.51 -10.58
C VAL A 13 -12.04 7.41 -9.82
N THR A 14 -11.00 8.08 -10.32
CA THR A 14 -9.62 8.02 -9.84
C THR A 14 -9.44 8.25 -8.33
N PRO A 15 -10.11 9.20 -7.66
CA PRO A 15 -9.94 9.41 -6.22
C PRO A 15 -10.46 8.25 -5.37
N LYS A 16 -11.56 7.61 -5.80
CA LYS A 16 -12.14 6.45 -5.09
C LYS A 16 -11.30 5.21 -5.30
N LEU A 17 -10.77 5.03 -6.51
CA LEU A 17 -9.90 3.91 -6.87
C LEU A 17 -8.57 3.96 -6.08
N ILE A 18 -7.96 5.13 -5.92
CA ILE A 18 -6.73 5.30 -5.13
C ILE A 18 -6.96 4.93 -3.66
N LYS A 19 -8.08 5.34 -3.06
CA LYS A 19 -8.43 4.97 -1.68
C LYS A 19 -8.62 3.46 -1.52
N LEU A 20 -9.30 2.81 -2.47
CA LEU A 20 -9.47 1.36 -2.46
C LEU A 20 -8.12 0.65 -2.55
N TRP A 21 -7.24 1.10 -3.45
CA TRP A 21 -5.89 0.56 -3.59
C TRP A 21 -5.04 0.74 -2.33
N TYR A 22 -5.13 1.89 -1.67
CA TYR A 22 -4.44 2.12 -0.40
C TYR A 22 -4.87 1.10 0.67
N VAL A 23 -6.18 0.87 0.81
CA VAL A 23 -6.71 -0.12 1.77
C VAL A 23 -6.26 -1.53 1.42
N ILE A 24 -6.33 -1.92 0.15
CA ILE A 24 -5.86 -3.24 -0.30
C ILE A 24 -4.36 -3.41 -0.04
N ALA A 25 -3.55 -2.40 -0.37
CA ALA A 25 -2.10 -2.43 -0.14
C ALA A 25 -1.76 -2.57 1.34
N LEU A 26 -2.40 -1.79 2.22
CA LEU A 26 -2.22 -1.94 3.67
C LEU A 26 -2.64 -3.32 4.20
N LEU A 27 -3.72 -3.88 3.66
CA LEU A 27 -4.20 -5.21 4.03
C LEU A 27 -3.19 -6.28 3.64
N LEU A 28 -2.65 -6.21 2.42
CA LEU A 28 -1.61 -7.13 1.93
C LEU A 28 -0.32 -7.02 2.74
N ILE A 29 0.15 -5.80 3.03
CA ILE A 29 1.33 -5.56 3.88
C ILE A 29 1.12 -6.18 5.28
N SER A 30 -0.06 -5.99 5.86
CA SER A 30 -0.38 -6.51 7.18
C SER A 30 -0.45 -8.05 7.19
N LEU A 31 -1.03 -8.66 6.15
CA LEU A 31 -1.03 -10.12 5.96
C LEU A 31 0.38 -10.68 5.79
N GLN A 32 1.22 -10.02 4.99
CA GLN A 32 2.63 -10.39 4.82
C GLN A 32 3.40 -10.31 6.14
N CYS A 33 3.20 -9.24 6.92
CA CYS A 33 3.85 -9.10 8.21
C CYS A 33 3.35 -10.13 9.23
N LEU A 34 2.06 -10.49 9.21
CA LEU A 34 1.55 -11.62 10.00
C LEU A 34 2.27 -12.92 9.63
N PHE A 35 2.45 -13.18 8.34
CA PHE A 35 3.19 -14.34 7.86
C PHE A 35 4.66 -14.33 8.35
N PHE A 36 5.34 -13.18 8.31
CA PHE A 36 6.69 -13.02 8.86
C PHE A 36 6.74 -13.25 10.38
N LEU A 37 5.73 -12.78 11.11
CA LEU A 37 5.61 -13.02 12.55
C LEU A 37 5.43 -14.50 12.87
N PHE A 38 4.52 -15.20 12.18
CA PHE A 38 4.29 -16.63 12.37
C PHE A 38 5.52 -17.46 12.01
N THR A 39 6.18 -17.15 10.90
CA THR A 39 7.42 -17.83 10.49
C THR A 39 8.57 -17.55 11.47
N GLY A 40 8.68 -16.32 11.97
CA GLY A 40 9.66 -15.97 13.00
C GLY A 40 9.43 -16.72 14.32
N LEU A 41 8.18 -16.83 14.76
CA LEU A 41 7.81 -17.62 15.94
C LEU A 41 8.09 -19.11 15.74
N TRP A 42 7.82 -19.64 14.55
CA TRP A 42 8.14 -21.03 14.22
C TRP A 42 9.66 -21.27 14.27
N MET A 43 10.45 -20.41 13.64
CA MET A 43 11.92 -20.49 13.67
C MET A 43 12.50 -20.33 15.08
N ALA A 44 11.83 -19.55 15.93
CA ALA A 44 12.22 -19.38 17.33
C ALA A 44 12.21 -20.71 18.12
N THR A 45 11.42 -21.70 17.69
CA THR A 45 11.33 -23.03 18.33
C THR A 45 12.44 -24.00 17.95
N TRP A 46 13.30 -23.65 16.99
CA TRP A 46 14.36 -24.55 16.51
C TRP A 46 15.65 -24.37 17.31
N ASP A 47 16.29 -25.49 17.68
CA ASP A 47 17.53 -25.50 18.49
C ASP A 47 18.65 -24.60 17.94
N ASN A 48 18.78 -24.52 16.61
CA ASN A 48 19.82 -23.72 15.94
C ASN A 48 19.25 -22.52 15.15
N GLY A 49 17.92 -22.36 15.10
CA GLY A 49 17.21 -21.33 14.33
C GLY A 49 16.66 -20.18 15.17
N TRP A 50 16.77 -20.27 16.50
CA TRP A 50 16.07 -19.36 17.40
C TRP A 50 16.47 -17.89 17.23
N ALA A 51 17.76 -17.62 17.01
CA ALA A 51 18.27 -16.26 16.80
C ALA A 51 17.72 -15.63 15.52
N TRP A 52 17.59 -16.41 14.45
CA TRP A 52 16.98 -15.96 13.19
C TRP A 52 15.49 -15.67 13.37
N GLY A 53 14.77 -16.51 14.12
CA GLY A 53 13.37 -16.27 14.45
C GLY A 53 13.15 -14.95 15.20
N LEU A 54 13.97 -14.69 16.22
CA LEU A 54 13.92 -13.42 16.97
C LEU A 54 14.25 -12.21 16.10
N MET A 55 15.27 -12.29 15.25
CA MET A 55 15.59 -11.20 14.32
C MET A 55 14.42 -10.90 13.39
N LEU A 56 13.76 -11.93 12.86
CA LEU A 56 12.60 -11.77 11.98
C LEU A 56 11.40 -11.14 12.71
N ILE A 57 11.12 -11.57 13.94
CA ILE A 57 10.05 -10.99 14.78
C ILE A 57 10.31 -9.50 15.05
N VAL A 58 11.54 -9.13 15.40
CA VAL A 58 11.92 -7.74 15.67
C VAL A 58 11.93 -6.89 14.39
N ALA A 59 12.33 -7.48 13.26
CA ALA A 59 12.31 -6.80 11.96
C ALA A 59 10.89 -6.59 11.43
N THR A 60 9.95 -7.49 11.73
CA THR A 60 8.56 -7.44 11.23
C THR A 60 7.87 -6.06 11.44
N PRO A 61 7.82 -5.46 12.65
CA PRO A 61 7.19 -4.15 12.83
C PRO A 61 7.92 -3.02 12.10
N LEU A 62 9.26 -3.13 11.94
CA LEU A 62 10.04 -2.15 11.17
C LEU A 62 9.71 -2.23 9.68
N VAL A 63 9.63 -3.44 9.13
CA VAL A 63 9.23 -3.69 7.73
C VAL A 63 7.81 -3.21 7.50
N TRP A 64 6.86 -3.55 8.38
CA TRP A 64 5.47 -3.09 8.28
C TRP A 64 5.36 -1.57 8.22
N LEU A 65 6.04 -0.88 9.15
CA LEU A 65 6.01 0.57 9.24
C LEU A 65 6.64 1.22 8.00
N PHE A 66 7.76 0.68 7.53
CA PHE A 66 8.44 1.18 6.34
C PHE A 66 7.57 1.02 5.09
N GLU A 67 7.00 -0.16 4.86
CA GLU A 67 6.12 -0.43 3.72
C GLU A 67 4.83 0.40 3.77
N ALA A 68 4.22 0.54 4.95
CA ALA A 68 3.03 1.38 5.13
C ALA A 68 3.31 2.86 4.82
N LEU A 69 4.47 3.38 5.23
CA LEU A 69 4.90 4.74 4.90
C LEU A 69 5.17 4.90 3.41
N LEU A 70 5.84 3.94 2.77
CA LEU A 70 6.10 3.98 1.33
C LEU A 70 4.79 4.02 0.53
N VAL A 71 3.84 3.14 0.86
CA VAL A 71 2.52 3.13 0.21
C VAL A 71 1.82 4.46 0.41
N ARG A 72 1.89 5.06 1.60
CA ARG A 72 1.31 6.37 1.86
C ARG A 72 1.92 7.45 0.97
N ILE A 73 3.25 7.55 0.90
CA ILE A 73 3.97 8.53 0.08
C ILE A 73 3.63 8.37 -1.40
N VAL A 74 3.60 7.12 -1.90
CA VAL A 74 3.25 6.82 -3.29
C VAL A 74 1.81 7.23 -3.59
N MET A 75 0.86 6.88 -2.73
CA MET A 75 -0.55 7.27 -2.94
C MET A 75 -0.73 8.78 -2.88
N GLU A 76 -0.06 9.49 -1.97
CA GLU A 76 -0.07 10.96 -1.92
C GLU A 76 0.51 11.56 -3.21
N ALA A 77 1.64 11.04 -3.72
CA ALA A 77 2.24 11.48 -4.98
C ALA A 77 1.31 11.26 -6.19
N VAL A 78 0.63 10.10 -6.25
CA VAL A 78 -0.35 9.80 -7.29
C VAL A 78 -1.52 10.79 -7.23
N VAL A 79 -2.08 11.05 -6.05
CA VAL A 79 -3.17 12.03 -5.88
C VAL A 79 -2.75 13.44 -6.33
N VAL A 80 -1.53 13.87 -5.98
CA VAL A 80 -1.00 15.19 -6.36
C VAL A 80 -0.91 15.31 -7.89
N ARG A 81 -0.44 14.27 -8.59
CA ARG A 81 -0.39 14.24 -10.06
C ARG A 81 -1.78 14.41 -10.67
N PHE A 82 -2.79 13.72 -10.14
CA PHE A 82 -4.16 13.86 -10.63
C PHE A 82 -4.73 15.27 -10.39
N LYS A 83 -4.50 15.85 -9.20
CA LYS A 83 -4.94 17.23 -8.90
C LYS A 83 -4.27 18.26 -9.81
N GLY A 84 -2.99 18.07 -10.17
CA GLY A 84 -2.27 18.96 -11.07
C GLY A 84 -2.87 19.02 -12.48
N VAL A 85 -3.27 17.87 -13.03
CA VAL A 85 -3.91 17.80 -14.36
C VAL A 85 -5.29 18.48 -14.37
N GLU A 86 -6.06 18.33 -13.29
CA GLU A 86 -7.38 18.96 -13.15
C GLU A 86 -7.27 20.50 -13.14
N HIS A 87 -6.30 21.06 -12.41
CA HIS A 87 -6.10 22.50 -12.36
C HIS A 87 -5.74 23.12 -13.72
N LEU A 88 -4.95 22.42 -14.55
CA LEU A 88 -4.64 22.88 -15.90
C LEU A 88 -5.87 22.88 -16.81
N ARG A 89 -6.78 21.92 -16.63
CA ARG A 89 -8.03 21.84 -17.39
C ARG A 89 -8.95 23.02 -17.10
N VAL A 90 -9.09 23.40 -15.82
CA VAL A 90 -9.91 24.55 -15.40
C VAL A 90 -9.36 25.88 -15.92
N ILE A 91 -8.04 26.04 -16.04
CA ILE A 91 -7.44 27.26 -16.61
C ILE A 91 -7.70 27.32 -18.12
N LYS A 92 -7.55 26.21 -18.84
CA LYS A 92 -7.82 26.14 -20.29
C LYS A 92 -9.29 26.45 -20.62
N ASP A 93 -10.22 26.08 -19.75
CA ASP A 93 -11.66 26.32 -19.97
C ASP A 93 -12.09 27.77 -19.69
N LYS A 94 -11.21 28.58 -19.08
CA LYS A 94 -11.44 30.01 -18.79
C LYS A 94 -10.82 30.97 -19.80
N ILE A 95 -10.01 30.48 -20.73
CA ILE A 95 -9.34 31.25 -21.79
C ILE A 95 -10.06 31.00 -23.11
#